data_AF-A0A934KTB2-F1
#
_entry.id   AF-A0A934KTB2-F1
#
_cell.length_a   1.000
_cell.length_b   1.000
_cell.length_c   1.000
_cell.angle_alpha   90.00
_cell.angle_beta   90.00
_cell.angle_gamma   90.00
#
_symmetry.space_group_name_H-M   'P 1'
#
loop_
_entity.id
_entity.type
_entity.pdbx_description
1 polymer ?
#
loop_
_entity_poly.entity_id
_entity_poly.type
_entity_poly.pdbx_seq_one_letter_code
_entity_poly.pdbx_strand_id
1 'polypeptide(L)'
;MKTKVFKSVLPIIAVVFAMGLAFATETTNSSPAFYDDPAIPGVQRLTGGTDCPTVGQIPCMYQDFQLFADEDLSTPLFIKKQ
;
A
#
# COMPACT_ATOMS: atom_id res chain seq x y z
N MET A 1 45.54 21.31 2.12
CA MET A 1 44.86 20.52 1.07
C MET A 1 43.70 19.62 1.57
N LYS A 2 43.36 19.58 2.87
CA LYS A 2 42.30 18.69 3.42
C LYS A 2 40.84 19.14 3.13
N THR A 3 40.61 20.39 2.72
CA THR A 3 39.27 20.96 2.49
C THR A 3 38.72 20.76 1.06
N LYS A 4 39.56 20.34 0.11
CA LYS A 4 39.17 20.18 -1.31
C LYS A 4 38.28 18.95 -1.52
N VAL A 5 38.56 17.87 -0.79
CA VAL A 5 37.82 16.60 -0.89
C VAL A 5 36.38 16.77 -0.40
N PHE A 6 36.21 17.47 0.73
CA PHE A 6 34.89 17.73 1.30
C PHE A 6 33.99 18.54 0.37
N LYS A 7 34.56 19.52 -0.35
CA LYS A 7 33.81 20.34 -1.32
C LYS A 7 33.37 19.59 -2.57
N SER A 8 34.06 18.49 -2.92
CA SER A 8 33.73 17.66 -4.09
C SER A 8 32.71 16.56 -3.77
N VAL A 9 32.68 16.06 -2.54
CA VAL A 9 31.81 14.95 -2.14
C VAL A 9 30.46 15.46 -1.62
N LEU A 10 30.40 16.65 -1.03
CA LEU A 10 29.16 17.28 -0.56
C LEU A 10 28.02 17.33 -1.60
N PRO A 11 28.25 17.76 -2.87
CA PRO A 11 27.17 17.84 -3.85
C PRO A 11 26.64 16.45 -4.24
N ILE A 12 27.51 15.43 -4.23
CA ILE A 12 27.13 14.05 -4.58
C ILE A 12 26.21 13.48 -3.49
N ILE A 13 26.55 13.70 -2.22
CA ILE A 13 25.71 13.27 -1.09
C ILE A 13 24.36 14.00 -1.11
N ALA A 14 24.34 15.30 -1.42
CA ALA A 14 23.11 16.08 -1.50
C ALA A 14 22.16 15.56 -2.59
N VAL A 15 22.69 15.18 -3.76
CA VAL A 15 21.88 14.61 -4.85
C VAL A 15 21.33 13.23 -4.47
N VAL A 16 22.16 12.36 -3.89
CA VAL A 16 21.72 11.03 -3.44
C VAL A 16 20.68 11.14 -2.34
N PHE A 17 20.85 12.07 -1.39
CA PHE A 17 19.91 12.30 -0.30
C PHE A 17 18.59 12.87 -0.81
N ALA A 18 18.62 13.82 -1.75
CA ALA A 18 17.42 14.36 -2.40
C ALA A 18 16.64 13.27 -3.15
N MET A 19 17.34 12.37 -3.85
CA MET A 19 16.70 11.23 -4.53
C MET A 19 16.12 10.22 -3.53
N GLY A 20 16.80 9.96 -2.40
CA GLY A 20 16.29 9.08 -1.35
C GLY A 20 15.02 9.61 -0.68
N LEU A 21 14.89 10.92 -0.51
CA LEU A 21 13.70 11.55 0.07
C LEU A 21 12.49 11.49 -0.87
N ALA A 22 12.68 11.43 -2.19
CA ALA A 22 11.59 11.39 -3.16
C ALA A 22 10.75 10.10 -3.12
N PHE A 23 11.33 8.99 -2.66
CA PHE A 23 10.61 7.70 -2.56
C PHE A 23 9.97 7.45 -1.18
N ALA A 24 10.31 8.26 -0.16
CA ALA A 24 9.77 8.08 1.19
C ALA A 24 8.38 8.74 1.38
N THR A 25 7.87 9.49 0.40
CA THR A 25 6.66 10.32 0.59
C THR A 25 5.36 9.62 0.21
N GLU A 26 5.40 8.42 -0.35
CA GLU A 26 4.19 7.71 -0.74
C GLU A 26 3.74 6.78 0.39
N THR A 27 3.09 7.37 1.39
CA THR A 27 2.26 6.61 2.32
C THR A 27 0.89 6.43 1.66
N THR A 28 0.74 5.41 0.82
CA THR A 28 -0.57 5.02 0.32
C THR A 28 -1.38 4.52 1.52
N ASN A 29 -2.24 5.39 2.08
CA ASN A 29 -3.16 5.06 3.16
C ASN A 29 -4.32 4.21 2.61
N SER A 30 -4.00 3.01 2.13
CA SER A 30 -5.02 2.06 1.72
C SER A 30 -5.64 1.43 2.96
N SER A 31 -6.96 1.25 2.94
CA SER A 31 -7.69 0.71 4.09
C SER A 31 -7.39 -0.79 4.23
N PRO A 32 -7.34 -1.33 5.46
CA PRO A 32 -7.20 -2.77 5.64
C PRO A 32 -8.36 -3.51 4.95
N ALA A 33 -8.06 -4.64 4.32
CA ALA A 33 -9.05 -5.51 3.73
C ALA A 33 -8.74 -6.96 4.05
N PHE A 34 -9.79 -7.77 4.06
CA PHE A 34 -9.77 -9.17 4.45
C PHE A 34 -10.48 -10.03 3.41
N TYR A 35 -10.03 -11.27 3.24
CA TYR A 35 -10.64 -12.25 2.35
C TYR A 35 -10.52 -13.65 2.94
N ASP A 36 -11.43 -14.54 2.55
CA ASP A 36 -11.40 -15.94 2.94
C ASP A 36 -11.06 -16.79 1.71
N ASP A 37 -9.96 -17.54 1.81
CA ASP A 37 -9.50 -18.45 0.77
C ASP A 37 -9.70 -19.89 1.26
N PRO A 38 -10.55 -20.72 0.62
CA PRO A 38 -10.78 -22.09 1.06
C PRO A 38 -9.54 -22.99 1.02
N ALA A 39 -8.46 -22.57 0.35
CA ALA A 39 -7.19 -23.28 0.35
C ALA A 39 -6.33 -23.00 1.59
N ILE A 40 -6.57 -21.90 2.30
CA ILE A 40 -5.80 -21.47 3.48
C ILE A 40 -6.75 -21.34 4.67
N PRO A 41 -6.55 -22.07 5.78
CA PRO A 41 -7.47 -22.04 6.89
C PRO A 41 -7.49 -20.66 7.56
N GLY A 42 -8.65 -20.00 7.53
CA GLY A 42 -8.93 -18.75 8.23
C GLY A 42 -8.86 -17.51 7.35
N VAL A 43 -9.31 -16.39 7.91
CA VAL A 43 -9.40 -15.12 7.18
C VAL A 43 -8.00 -14.53 7.00
N GLN A 44 -7.70 -14.11 5.78
CA GLN A 44 -6.43 -13.50 5.41
C GLN A 44 -6.58 -12.01 5.23
N ARG A 45 -5.57 -11.27 5.69
CA ARG A 45 -5.47 -9.83 5.51
C ARG A 45 -4.71 -9.50 4.23
N LEU A 46 -5.30 -8.67 3.39
CA LEU A 46 -4.66 -8.15 2.19
C LEU A 46 -3.45 -7.28 2.56
N THR A 47 -2.26 -7.71 2.15
CA THR A 47 -1.02 -6.97 2.38
C THR A 47 -0.97 -5.76 1.46
N GLY A 48 -0.93 -4.55 2.03
CA GLY A 48 -0.98 -3.30 1.28
C GLY A 48 -2.34 -2.61 1.27
N GLY A 49 -3.40 -3.25 1.81
CA GLY A 49 -4.74 -2.67 1.88
C GLY A 49 -5.44 -2.56 0.52
N THR A 50 -6.60 -1.91 0.51
CA THR A 50 -7.40 -1.65 -0.69
C THR A 50 -8.02 -0.25 -0.65
N ASP A 51 -8.31 0.29 -1.83
CA ASP A 51 -9.04 1.56 -2.00
C ASP A 51 -10.53 1.33 -2.32
N CYS A 52 -11.01 0.10 -2.11
CA CYS A 52 -12.40 -0.28 -2.31
C CYS A 52 -13.31 0.29 -1.21
N PRO A 53 -14.33 1.11 -1.56
CA PRO A 53 -15.30 1.60 -0.58
C PRO A 53 -16.23 0.50 -0.04
N THR A 54 -16.86 0.74 1.11
CA THR A 54 -17.93 -0.09 1.69
C THR A 54 -19.29 0.09 0.99
N VAL A 55 -19.36 0.95 -0.02
CA VAL A 55 -20.58 1.23 -0.78
C VAL A 55 -20.33 1.05 -2.27
N GLY A 56 -21.21 0.32 -2.94
CA GLY A 56 -21.13 0.10 -4.38
C GLY A 56 -22.09 -0.97 -4.89
N GLN A 57 -21.92 -1.34 -6.16
CA GLN A 57 -22.76 -2.35 -6.82
C GLN A 57 -21.96 -3.57 -7.28
N ILE A 58 -20.66 -3.40 -7.53
CA ILE A 58 -19.77 -4.47 -8.00
C ILE A 58 -18.85 -4.84 -6.84
N PRO A 59 -18.85 -6.10 -6.37
CA PRO A 59 -18.00 -6.50 -5.26
C PRO A 59 -16.52 -6.36 -5.65
N CYS A 60 -15.71 -5.90 -4.69
CA CYS A 60 -14.28 -5.79 -4.86
C CYS A 60 -13.66 -7.16 -4.69
N MET A 61 -12.92 -7.63 -5.69
CA MET A 61 -12.35 -8.97 -5.74
C MET A 61 -10.82 -8.91 -5.72
N TYR A 62 -10.19 -9.81 -4.97
CA TYR A 62 -8.76 -10.09 -4.99
C TYR A 62 -8.55 -11.58 -5.25
N GLN A 63 -7.89 -11.93 -6.36
CA GLN A 63 -7.68 -13.34 -6.75
C GLN A 63 -8.97 -14.18 -6.73
N ASP A 64 -10.07 -13.62 -7.28
CA ASP A 64 -11.41 -14.21 -7.30
C ASP A 64 -12.11 -14.33 -5.93
N PHE A 65 -11.51 -13.82 -4.85
CA PHE A 65 -12.12 -13.74 -3.53
C PHE A 65 -12.66 -12.34 -3.24
N GLN A 66 -13.83 -12.27 -2.63
CA GLN A 66 -14.43 -11.01 -2.24
C GLN A 66 -13.68 -10.40 -1.05
N LEU A 67 -13.43 -9.08 -1.12
CA LEU A 67 -12.83 -8.33 -0.04
C LEU A 67 -13.87 -7.80 0.94
N PHE A 68 -13.49 -7.77 2.22
CA PHE A 68 -14.27 -7.29 3.34
C PHE A 68 -13.47 -6.28 4.17
N ALA A 69 -14.17 -5.39 4.86
CA ALA A 69 -13.55 -4.34 5.70
C ALA A 69 -13.10 -4.87 7.08
N ASP A 70 -13.59 -6.05 7.48
CA ASP A 70 -13.41 -6.65 8.79
C ASP A 70 -13.09 -8.16 8.70
N GLU A 71 -12.47 -8.68 9.76
CA GLU A 71 -12.10 -10.10 9.89
C GLU A 71 -13.32 -11.02 10.04
N ASP A 72 -14.47 -10.49 10.46
CA ASP A 72 -15.73 -11.23 10.57
C ASP A 72 -16.45 -11.41 9.23
N LEU A 73 -15.88 -10.88 8.12
CA LEU A 73 -16.45 -10.91 6.78
C LEU A 73 -17.87 -10.32 6.72
N SER A 74 -18.16 -9.37 7.60
CA SER A 74 -19.50 -8.79 7.77
C SER A 74 -19.76 -7.59 6.86
N THR A 75 -18.72 -6.80 6.57
CA THR A 75 -18.82 -5.58 5.76
C THR A 75 -18.17 -5.79 4.39
N PRO A 76 -18.94 -6.05 3.33
CA PRO A 76 -18.39 -6.25 2.00
C PRO A 76 -17.81 -4.94 1.42
N LEU A 77 -16.72 -5.07 0.66
CA LEU A 77 -16.12 -3.97 -0.10
C LEU A 77 -16.52 -4.04 -1.59
N PHE A 78 -16.55 -2.87 -2.23
CA PHE A 78 -17.01 -2.70 -3.60
C PHE A 78 -16.00 -1.93 -4.45
N ILE A 79 -16.05 -2.10 -5.76
CA ILE A 79 -15.23 -1.33 -6.69
C ILE A 79 -15.75 0.11 -6.72
N LYS A 80 -14.84 1.08 -6.56
CA LYS A 80 -15.17 2.49 -6.78
C LYS A 80 -15.55 2.66 -8.25
N LYS A 81 -16.81 3.04 -8.54
CA LYS A 81 -17.16 3.52 -9.88
C LYS A 81 -16.28 4.73 -10.16
N GLN A 82 -15.37 4.61 -11.13
CA GLN A 82 -14.72 5.76 -11.75
C GLN A 82 -15.75 6.57 -12.53
#